data_AF-A0A944BY95-F1
#
_entry.id   AF-A0A944BY95-F1
#
_cell.length_a   1.000
_cell.length_b   1.000
_cell.length_c   1.000
_cell.angle_alpha   90.00
_cell.angle_beta   90.00
_cell.angle_gamma   90.00
#
_symmetry.space_group_name_H-M   'P 1'
#
loop_
_entity.id
_entity.type
_entity.pdbx_description
1 polymer ?
#
loop_
_entity_poly.entity_id
_entity_poly.type
_entity_poly.pdbx_seq_one_letter_code
_entity_poly.pdbx_strand_id
1 'polypeptide(L)'
;MDKVEREVDRNGIHNPNGYNTDSKNGIYAGDIVLYPCLKLYDNTTKRAEIIYNVSYNKSGYPMFLIYNDGQWIRKSAKYFSPIR
;
A
#
# COMPACT_ATOMS: atom_id res chain seq x y z
N MET A 1 -28.90 32.56 21.23
CA MET A 1 -27.51 32.41 20.78
C MET A 1 -27.45 31.11 20.02
N ASP A 2 -27.49 31.24 18.70
CA ASP A 2 -27.78 30.19 17.74
C ASP A 2 -26.64 29.19 17.59
N LYS A 3 -27.02 27.93 17.40
CA LYS A 3 -26.13 26.86 16.96
C LYS A 3 -25.65 27.19 15.54
N VAL A 4 -24.36 27.42 15.39
CA VAL A 4 -23.74 27.52 14.06
C VAL A 4 -23.47 26.10 13.57
N GLU A 5 -24.45 25.51 12.90
CA GLU A 5 -24.24 24.38 12.01
C GLU A 5 -23.38 24.88 10.84
N ARG A 6 -22.07 24.61 10.87
CA ARG A 6 -21.24 24.75 9.67
C ARG A 6 -21.48 23.53 8.80
N GLU A 7 -22.26 23.72 7.73
CA GLU A 7 -22.17 22.91 6.52
C GLU A 7 -20.68 22.78 6.17
N VAL A 8 -20.20 21.54 6.07
CA VAL A 8 -18.90 21.24 5.48
C VAL A 8 -19.17 20.73 4.08
N ASP A 9 -18.76 21.56 3.15
CA ASP A 9 -18.95 21.53 1.72
C ASP A 9 -18.53 20.18 1.13
N ARG A 10 -19.33 19.68 0.17
CA ARG A 10 -19.14 18.39 -0.51
C ARG A 10 -17.87 18.27 -1.36
N ASN A 11 -16.95 19.22 -1.30
CA ASN A 11 -15.75 19.26 -2.13
C ASN A 11 -14.51 19.66 -1.31
N GLY A 12 -13.68 18.65 -1.01
CA GLY A 12 -12.24 18.83 -0.79
C GLY A 12 -11.82 19.30 0.60
N ILE A 13 -11.64 18.34 1.53
CA ILE A 13 -10.75 18.57 2.67
C ILE A 13 -9.32 18.57 2.13
N HIS A 14 -8.73 19.75 1.97
CA HIS A 14 -7.28 19.90 1.84
C HIS A 14 -6.63 19.41 3.14
N ASN A 15 -6.14 18.17 3.11
CA ASN A 15 -5.19 17.68 4.08
C ASN A 15 -3.78 18.04 3.58
N PRO A 16 -3.00 18.87 4.30
CA PRO A 16 -1.63 19.20 3.89
C PRO A 16 -0.69 17.97 3.87
N ASN A 17 -1.13 16.82 4.40
CA ASN A 17 -0.40 15.55 4.38
C ASN A 17 -1.09 14.43 3.58
N GLY A 18 -2.09 14.74 2.76
CA GLY A 18 -2.53 13.86 1.66
C GLY A 18 -3.18 12.50 1.98
N TYR A 19 -3.60 12.21 3.22
CA TYR A 19 -4.39 11.00 3.49
C TYR A 19 -5.89 11.29 3.35
N ASN A 20 -6.53 10.64 2.38
CA ASN A 20 -7.96 10.69 2.10
C ASN A 20 -8.61 9.47 2.78
N THR A 21 -9.38 9.68 3.86
CA THR A 21 -10.11 8.59 4.53
C THR A 21 -11.46 8.39 3.84
N ASP A 22 -11.47 7.50 2.86
CA ASP A 22 -12.69 6.85 2.38
C ASP A 22 -13.27 6.01 3.54
N SER A 23 -14.33 6.52 4.17
CA SER A 23 -15.06 5.86 5.25
C SER A 23 -16.01 4.76 4.79
N LYS A 24 -16.10 4.46 3.48
CA LYS A 24 -16.97 3.39 2.96
C LYS A 24 -16.34 2.00 3.05
N ASN A 25 -15.03 1.91 3.30
CA ASN A 25 -14.28 0.64 3.29
C ASN A 25 -13.74 0.18 4.66
N GLY A 26 -14.22 0.74 5.78
CA GLY A 26 -13.89 0.22 7.13
C GLY A 26 -12.40 0.30 7.48
N ILE A 27 -11.71 1.34 7.01
CA ILE A 27 -10.32 1.63 7.35
C ILE A 27 -10.33 2.41 8.68
N TYR A 28 -9.83 1.78 9.74
CA TYR A 28 -9.77 2.36 11.07
C TYR A 28 -8.50 3.19 11.25
N ALA A 29 -8.55 4.16 12.17
CA ALA A 29 -7.36 4.90 12.58
C ALA A 29 -6.33 3.92 13.15
N GLY A 30 -5.23 3.70 12.41
CA GLY A 30 -4.19 2.72 12.73
C GLY A 30 -4.01 1.63 11.67
N ASP A 31 -4.94 1.49 10.73
CA ASP A 31 -4.82 0.55 9.63
C ASP A 31 -3.79 1.06 8.60
N ILE A 32 -2.79 0.24 8.32
CA ILE A 32 -1.81 0.52 7.27
C ILE A 32 -2.39 0.04 5.94
N VAL A 33 -2.84 0.99 5.12
CA VAL A 33 -3.26 0.72 3.74
C VAL A 33 -2.03 0.77 2.84
N LEU A 34 -1.59 -0.40 2.36
CA LEU A 34 -0.55 -0.48 1.34
C LEU A 34 -1.19 -0.64 -0.02
N TYR A 35 -0.89 0.29 -0.93
CA TYR A 35 -1.33 0.21 -2.30
C TYR A 35 -0.39 -0.67 -3.12
N PRO A 36 -0.91 -1.56 -3.98
CA PRO A 36 -0.08 -2.36 -4.87
C PRO A 36 0.65 -1.46 -5.87
N CYS A 37 1.95 -1.67 -6.06
CA CYS A 37 2.78 -0.87 -6.94
C CYS A 37 3.22 -1.61 -8.21
N LEU A 38 3.31 -2.95 -8.17
CA LEU A 38 3.78 -3.74 -9.30
C LEU A 38 3.27 -5.18 -9.23
N LYS A 39 3.11 -5.81 -10.40
CA LYS A 39 2.87 -7.25 -10.51
C LYS A 39 4.07 -7.92 -11.19
N LEU A 40 4.68 -8.89 -10.52
CA LEU A 40 5.87 -9.60 -11.01
C LEU A 40 5.68 -11.11 -10.94
N TYR A 41 6.43 -11.85 -11.74
CA TYR A 41 6.46 -13.32 -11.66
C TYR A 41 7.54 -13.76 -10.67
N ASP A 42 7.18 -14.52 -9.64
CA ASP A 42 8.11 -15.10 -8.68
C ASP A 42 8.61 -16.46 -9.20
N ASN A 43 9.90 -16.52 -9.49
CA ASN A 43 10.56 -17.70 -10.06
C ASN A 43 10.69 -18.85 -9.05
N THR A 44 10.58 -18.60 -7.74
CA THR A 44 10.63 -19.64 -6.71
C THR A 44 9.28 -20.33 -6.55
N THR A 45 8.21 -19.54 -6.43
CA THR A 45 6.84 -20.05 -6.20
C THR A 45 6.08 -20.34 -7.49
N LYS A 46 6.64 -19.95 -8.66
CA LYS A 46 6.08 -20.16 -10.00
C LYS A 46 4.69 -19.54 -10.18
N ARG A 47 4.49 -18.34 -9.61
CA ARG A 47 3.23 -17.60 -9.71
C ARG A 47 3.47 -16.09 -9.77
N ALA A 48 2.45 -15.36 -10.20
CA ALA A 48 2.47 -13.90 -10.18
C ALA A 48 2.19 -13.38 -8.77
N GLU A 49 3.01 -12.45 -8.31
CA GLU A 49 2.94 -11.80 -7.01
C GLU A 49 2.68 -10.30 -7.17
N ILE A 50 1.94 -9.74 -6.22
CA ILE A 50 1.70 -8.30 -6.11
C ILE A 50 2.72 -7.73 -5.14
N ILE A 51 3.47 -6.74 -5.60
CA ILE A 51 4.44 -5.99 -4.80
C ILE A 51 3.73 -4.77 -4.23
N TYR A 52 3.83 -4.59 -2.92
CA TYR A 52 3.22 -3.48 -2.20
C TYR A 52 4.23 -2.39 -1.85
N ASN A 53 5.51 -2.74 -1.76
CA ASN A 53 6.58 -1.79 -1.46
C ASN A 53 7.93 -2.30 -1.97
N VAL A 54 8.84 -1.39 -2.28
CA VAL A 54 10.25 -1.65 -2.59
C VAL A 54 11.10 -0.97 -1.53
N SER A 55 11.94 -1.74 -0.87
CA SER A 55 12.91 -1.26 0.11
C SER A 55 14.31 -1.77 -0.24
N TYR A 56 15.33 -1.28 0.44
CA TYR A 56 16.72 -1.69 0.20
C TYR A 56 17.32 -2.27 1.48
N ASN A 57 18.09 -3.35 1.34
CA ASN A 57 18.83 -3.93 2.46
C ASN A 57 20.10 -3.10 2.77
N LYS A 58 20.90 -3.52 3.77
CA LYS A 58 22.14 -2.83 4.16
C LYS A 58 23.17 -2.71 3.03
N SER A 59 23.13 -3.59 2.04
CA SER A 59 24.01 -3.58 0.87
C SER A 59 23.43 -2.79 -0.30
N GLY A 60 22.29 -2.11 -0.12
CA GLY A 60 21.60 -1.38 -1.19
C GLY A 60 20.86 -2.28 -2.19
N TYR A 61 20.69 -3.58 -1.88
CA TYR A 61 20.00 -4.50 -2.78
C TYR A 61 18.48 -4.42 -2.57
N PRO A 62 17.67 -4.37 -3.65
CA PRO A 62 16.22 -4.22 -3.56
C PRO A 62 15.53 -5.46 -2.96
N MET A 63 14.58 -5.18 -2.07
CA MET A 63 13.73 -6.11 -1.35
C MET A 63 12.28 -5.71 -1.57
N PHE A 64 11.48 -6.65 -2.06
CA PHE A 64 10.06 -6.47 -2.30
C PHE A 64 9.24 -6.93 -1.11
N LEU A 65 8.26 -6.12 -0.73
CA LEU A 65 7.25 -6.48 0.25
C LEU A 65 6.06 -7.11 -0.48
N ILE A 66 5.77 -8.37 -0.13
CA ILE A 66 4.65 -9.14 -0.66
C ILE A 66 3.78 -9.62 0.50
N TYR A 67 2.50 -9.87 0.23
CA TYR A 67 1.59 -10.52 1.18
C TYR A 67 1.31 -11.94 0.70
N ASN A 68 1.72 -12.92 1.49
CA ASN A 68 1.62 -14.33 1.14
C ASN A 68 1.19 -15.15 2.36
N ASP A 69 0.20 -16.02 2.19
CA ASP A 69 -0.31 -16.94 3.23
C ASP A 69 -0.64 -16.23 4.56
N GLY A 70 -1.26 -15.05 4.46
CA GLY A 70 -1.63 -14.26 5.63
C GLY A 70 -0.50 -13.44 6.25
N GLN A 71 0.69 -13.43 5.65
CA GLN A 71 1.90 -12.83 6.23
C GLN A 71 2.57 -11.83 5.27
N TRP A 72 3.11 -10.76 5.86
CA TRP A 72 3.95 -9.80 5.17
C TRP A 72 5.39 -10.31 5.10
N ILE A 73 5.89 -10.53 3.88
CA ILE A 73 7.22 -11.09 3.65
C ILE A 73 8.06 -10.12 2.84
N ARG A 74 9.31 -9.91 3.26
CA ARG A 74 10.33 -9.25 2.43
C ARG A 74 11.14 -10.29 1.67
N LYS A 75 11.07 -10.23 0.34
CA LYS A 75 11.80 -11.15 -0.55
C LYS A 75 12.73 -10.37 -1.48
N SER A 76 13.90 -10.91 -1.75
CA SER A 76 14.91 -10.29 -2.62
C SER A 76 14.40 -10.19 -4.06
N ALA A 77 14.62 -9.05 -4.71
CA ALA A 77 14.20 -8.81 -6.09
C ALA A 77 14.76 -9.83 -7.10
N LYS A 78 15.89 -10.49 -6.80
CA LYS A 78 16.52 -11.50 -7.67
C LYS A 78 15.62 -12.69 -7.99
N TYR A 79 14.61 -12.95 -7.17
CA TYR A 79 13.68 -14.06 -7.37
C TYR A 79 12.52 -13.71 -8.30
N PHE A 80 12.43 -12.47 -8.77
CA PHE A 80 11.31 -12.01 -9.56
C PHE A 80 11.72 -11.71 -11.01
N SER A 81 10.74 -11.75 -11.91
CA SER A 81 10.90 -11.38 -13.30
C SER A 81 9.70 -10.56 -13.79
N PRO A 82 9.90 -9.66 -14.77
CA PRO A 82 8.80 -8.95 -15.40
C PRO A 82 7.78 -9.93 -15.98
N ILE A 83 6.49 -9.61 -15.80
CA ILE A 83 5.41 -10.28 -16.53
C ILE A 83 5.39 -9.65 -17.93
N ARG A 84 5.43 -10.48 -18.97
CA ARG A 84 5.25 -10.05 -20.36
C ARG A 84 3.77 -9.91 -20.70
#